data_AF-A0A2G9Y382-F1
#
_entry.id   AF-A0A2G9Y382-F1
#
_cell.length_a   1.000
_cell.length_b   1.000
_cell.length_c   1.000
_cell.angle_alpha   90.00
_cell.angle_beta   90.00
_cell.angle_gamma   90.00
#
_symmetry.space_group_name_H-M   'P 1'
#
loop_
_entity.id
_entity.type
_entity.pdbx_description
1 polymer ?
#
loop_
_entity_poly.entity_id
_entity_poly.type
_entity_poly.pdbx_seq_one_letter_code
_entity_poly.pdbx_strand_id
1 'polypeptide(L)'
;MSLTKEQIKLIENTIKDSLRKKFRDYKPETSHMPFHYRLLGRDRMALFSFIHSLNTTFGTSIFEPVAETLASLSFEFAQKQYVVGDTISEQAQSEIQHIMNELTMGKNPDKAEEIERIRKVCNKGTMNKLKT
;
A
#
# COMPACT_ATOMS: atom_id res chain seq x y z
N MET A 1 22.94 5.22 -6.60
CA MET A 1 23.64 3.91 -6.70
C MET A 1 22.94 3.08 -7.74
N SER A 2 23.67 2.37 -8.60
CA SER A 2 23.11 1.41 -9.54
C SER A 2 22.80 0.08 -8.84
N LEU A 3 21.70 -0.57 -9.21
CA LEU A 3 21.35 -1.90 -8.72
C LEU A 3 22.35 -2.95 -9.22
N THR A 4 22.65 -3.96 -8.41
CA THR A 4 23.49 -5.08 -8.84
C THR A 4 22.73 -5.97 -9.83
N LYS A 5 23.46 -6.77 -10.62
CA LYS A 5 22.85 -7.70 -11.59
C LYS A 5 21.91 -8.71 -10.92
N GLU A 6 22.22 -9.13 -9.70
CA GLU A 6 21.40 -10.06 -8.92
C GLU A 6 20.10 -9.40 -8.47
N GLN A 7 20.17 -8.14 -8.01
CA GLN A 7 18.99 -7.37 -7.64
C GLN A 7 18.07 -7.14 -8.83
N ILE A 8 18.63 -6.80 -10.00
CA ILE A 8 17.87 -6.65 -11.25
C ILE A 8 17.15 -7.95 -11.59
N LYS A 9 17.85 -9.10 -11.53
CA LYS A 9 17.25 -10.42 -11.82
C LYS A 9 16.12 -10.76 -10.84
N LEU A 10 16.28 -10.43 -9.55
CA LEU A 10 15.24 -10.67 -8.55
C LEU A 10 14.00 -9.83 -8.84
N ILE A 11 14.18 -8.53 -9.14
CA ILE A 11 13.08 -7.63 -9.49
C ILE A 11 12.37 -8.10 -10.76
N GLU A 12 13.11 -8.51 -11.80
CA GLU A 12 12.53 -9.08 -13.01
C GLU A 12 11.68 -10.32 -12.73
N ASN A 13 12.14 -11.20 -11.85
CA ASN A 13 11.39 -12.39 -11.45
C ASN A 13 10.12 -12.00 -10.69
N THR A 14 10.19 -11.06 -9.74
CA THR A 14 9.02 -10.53 -9.02
C THR A 14 7.97 -9.96 -9.98
N ILE A 15 8.41 -9.20 -11.00
CA ILE A 15 7.51 -8.65 -12.03
C ILE A 15 6.86 -9.78 -12.84
N LYS A 16 7.66 -10.75 -13.32
CA LYS A 16 7.16 -11.91 -14.09
C LYS A 16 6.14 -12.71 -13.29
N ASP A 17 6.41 -12.96 -12.02
CA ASP A 17 5.53 -13.76 -11.16
C ASP A 17 4.25 -13.00 -10.82
N SER A 18 4.33 -11.69 -10.61
CA SER A 18 3.15 -10.83 -10.43
C SER A 18 2.24 -10.85 -11.66
N LEU A 19 2.82 -10.75 -12.86
CA LEU A 19 2.06 -10.82 -14.12
C LEU A 19 1.47 -12.21 -14.35
N ARG A 20 2.24 -13.29 -14.13
CA ARG A 20 1.75 -14.66 -14.24
C ARG A 20 0.58 -14.92 -13.30
N LYS A 21 0.68 -14.45 -12.06
CA LYS A 21 -0.42 -14.52 -11.09
C LYS A 21 -1.65 -13.79 -11.62
N LYS A 22 -1.48 -12.57 -12.14
CA LYS A 22 -2.59 -11.79 -12.73
C LYS A 22 -3.25 -12.52 -13.90
N PHE A 23 -2.48 -13.13 -14.79
CA PHE A 23 -3.02 -13.89 -15.93
C PHE A 23 -3.79 -15.14 -15.48
N ARG A 24 -3.32 -15.85 -14.46
CA ARG A 24 -3.99 -17.06 -13.94
C ARG A 24 -5.26 -16.74 -13.16
N ASP A 25 -5.21 -15.69 -12.34
CA ASP A 25 -6.28 -15.38 -11.38
C ASP A 25 -7.28 -14.35 -11.93
N TYR A 26 -7.12 -13.90 -13.19
CA TYR A 26 -8.00 -12.90 -13.79
C TYR A 26 -9.45 -13.37 -13.80
N LYS A 27 -10.31 -12.57 -13.18
CA LYS A 27 -11.76 -12.69 -13.26
C LYS A 27 -12.32 -11.35 -13.73
N PRO A 28 -13.25 -11.34 -14.70
CA PRO A 28 -13.95 -10.12 -15.08
C PRO A 28 -14.62 -9.48 -13.86
N GLU A 29 -14.51 -8.17 -13.73
CA GLU A 29 -14.96 -7.43 -12.54
C GLU A 29 -16.49 -7.48 -12.34
N THR A 30 -17.26 -7.63 -13.42
CA THR A 30 -18.72 -7.76 -13.36
C THR A 30 -19.24 -8.65 -14.49
N SER A 31 -20.28 -9.44 -14.18
CA SER A 31 -20.98 -10.29 -15.15
C SER A 31 -22.16 -9.57 -15.84
N HIS A 32 -22.60 -8.42 -15.31
CA HIS A 32 -23.81 -7.75 -15.77
C HIS A 32 -23.51 -6.39 -16.41
N MET A 33 -23.18 -6.41 -17.70
CA MET A 33 -22.86 -5.20 -18.48
C MET A 33 -23.70 -5.08 -19.77
N PRO A 34 -25.05 -4.98 -19.66
CA PRO A 34 -25.94 -5.05 -20.81
C PRO A 34 -25.71 -3.94 -21.84
N PHE A 35 -25.43 -2.71 -21.39
CA PHE A 35 -25.13 -1.58 -22.28
C PHE A 35 -23.81 -1.79 -23.04
N HIS A 36 -22.73 -2.16 -22.33
CA HIS A 36 -21.42 -2.37 -22.96
C HIS A 36 -21.43 -3.55 -23.94
N TYR A 37 -22.14 -4.64 -23.60
CA TYR A 37 -22.32 -5.75 -24.52
C TYR A 37 -23.10 -5.36 -25.78
N ARG A 38 -24.08 -4.45 -25.65
CA ARG A 38 -24.83 -3.95 -26.81
C ARG A 38 -23.99 -3.00 -27.68
N LEU A 39 -23.14 -2.18 -27.07
CA LEU A 39 -22.32 -1.20 -27.77
C LEU A 39 -21.09 -1.82 -28.47
N LEU A 40 -20.36 -2.69 -27.77
CA LEU A 40 -19.06 -3.20 -28.20
C LEU A 40 -19.10 -4.67 -28.61
N GLY A 41 -20.13 -5.41 -28.20
CA GLY A 41 -20.14 -6.87 -28.28
C GLY A 41 -19.39 -7.52 -27.12
N ARG A 42 -19.66 -8.81 -26.88
CA ARG A 42 -19.09 -9.56 -25.75
C ARG A 42 -17.57 -9.74 -25.86
N ASP A 43 -17.08 -10.08 -27.04
CA ASP A 43 -15.65 -10.38 -27.25
C ASP A 43 -14.77 -9.13 -27.06
N ARG A 44 -15.18 -7.99 -27.63
CA ARG A 44 -14.45 -6.72 -27.45
C ARG A 44 -14.49 -6.27 -25.99
N MET A 45 -15.60 -6.50 -25.28
CA MET A 45 -15.69 -6.16 -23.86
C MET A 45 -14.79 -7.05 -22.99
N ALA A 46 -14.69 -8.35 -23.31
CA ALA A 46 -13.79 -9.26 -22.61
C ALA A 46 -12.31 -8.82 -22.78
N LEU A 47 -11.91 -8.47 -24.01
CA LEU A 47 -10.58 -7.92 -24.28
C LEU A 47 -10.35 -6.60 -23.57
N PHE A 48 -11.31 -5.67 -23.63
CA PHE A 48 -11.21 -4.39 -22.93
C PHE A 48 -11.02 -4.57 -21.42
N SER A 49 -11.85 -5.39 -20.78
CA SER A 49 -11.78 -5.65 -19.33
C SER A 49 -10.44 -6.28 -18.95
N PHE A 50 -9.94 -7.20 -19.77
CA PHE A 50 -8.63 -7.81 -19.57
C PHE A 50 -7.50 -6.78 -19.64
N ILE A 51 -7.45 -5.98 -20.72
CA ILE A 51 -6.44 -4.93 -20.90
C ILE A 51 -6.54 -3.89 -19.79
N HIS A 52 -7.75 -3.50 -19.40
CA HIS A 52 -7.96 -2.56 -18.29
C HIS A 52 -7.38 -3.12 -16.98
N SER A 53 -7.66 -4.38 -16.67
CA SER A 53 -7.14 -5.04 -15.47
C SER A 53 -5.61 -5.19 -15.47
N LEU A 54 -5.00 -5.35 -16.65
CA LEU A 54 -3.55 -5.32 -16.78
C LEU A 54 -2.99 -3.91 -16.56
N ASN A 55 -3.61 -2.89 -17.15
CA ASN A 55 -3.17 -1.51 -17.00
C ASN A 55 -3.20 -1.05 -15.53
N THR A 56 -4.23 -1.43 -14.76
CA THR A 56 -4.27 -1.13 -13.32
C THR A 56 -3.16 -1.86 -12.55
N THR A 57 -2.86 -3.10 -12.95
CA THR A 57 -1.77 -3.89 -12.37
C THR A 57 -0.41 -3.23 -12.63
N PHE A 58 -0.16 -2.76 -13.86
CA PHE A 58 1.06 -2.00 -14.20
C PHE A 58 1.14 -0.65 -13.49
N GLY A 59 0.01 0.07 -13.39
CA GLY A 59 -0.03 1.42 -12.83
C GLY A 59 0.04 1.47 -11.31
N THR A 60 -0.30 0.39 -10.60
CA THR A 60 -0.40 0.41 -9.13
C THR A 60 0.13 -0.88 -8.47
N SER A 61 -0.41 -2.05 -8.84
CA SER A 61 -0.19 -3.28 -8.06
C SER A 61 1.21 -3.87 -8.16
N ILE A 62 1.99 -3.58 -9.21
CA ILE A 62 3.37 -4.08 -9.36
C ILE A 62 4.35 -3.32 -8.45
N PHE A 63 4.04 -2.07 -8.09
CA PHE A 63 4.98 -1.25 -7.33
C PHE A 63 5.22 -1.77 -5.92
N GLU A 64 4.18 -2.25 -5.22
CA GLU A 64 4.32 -2.74 -3.84
C GLU A 64 5.21 -4.00 -3.75
N PRO A 65 5.01 -5.08 -4.53
CA PRO A 65 5.91 -6.24 -4.54
C PRO A 65 7.35 -5.89 -4.93
N VAL A 66 7.53 -4.97 -5.88
CA VAL A 66 8.87 -4.52 -6.29
C VAL A 66 9.54 -3.71 -5.18
N ALA A 67 8.79 -2.83 -4.51
CA ALA A 67 9.28 -2.07 -3.36
C ALA A 67 9.66 -2.99 -2.18
N GLU A 68 8.83 -3.99 -1.87
CA GLU A 68 9.13 -5.02 -0.87
C GLU A 68 10.43 -5.76 -1.23
N THR A 69 10.57 -6.18 -2.49
CA THR A 69 11.79 -6.86 -2.97
C THR A 69 13.02 -5.96 -2.82
N LEU A 70 12.93 -4.69 -3.26
CA LEU A 70 14.02 -3.71 -3.14
C LEU A 70 14.40 -3.44 -1.68
N ALA A 71 13.41 -3.30 -0.80
CA ALA A 71 13.64 -3.05 0.61
C ALA A 71 14.25 -4.27 1.31
N SER A 72 13.79 -5.47 1.01
CA SER A 72 14.32 -6.73 1.59
C SER A 72 15.80 -6.97 1.29
N LEU A 73 16.32 -6.36 0.23
CA LEU A 73 17.74 -6.41 -0.12
C LEU A 73 18.61 -5.44 0.69
N SER A 74 18.00 -4.38 1.23
CA SER A 74 18.71 -3.29 1.91
C SER A 74 18.45 -3.26 3.42
N PHE A 75 17.34 -3.86 3.86
CA PHE A 75 16.84 -3.83 5.23
C PHE A 75 16.51 -5.25 5.69
N GLU A 76 16.67 -5.49 6.99
CA GLU A 76 16.36 -6.79 7.61
C GLU A 76 14.87 -7.16 7.54
N PHE A 77 13.99 -6.16 7.52
CA PHE A 77 12.55 -6.34 7.49
C PHE A 77 11.90 -5.50 6.40
N ALA A 78 11.16 -6.16 5.52
CA ALA A 78 10.31 -5.54 4.51
C ALA A 78 9.04 -6.41 4.35
N GLN A 79 7.88 -5.78 4.38
CA GLN A 79 6.59 -6.48 4.32
C GLN A 79 5.58 -5.68 3.50
N LYS A 80 4.88 -6.36 2.58
CA LYS A 80 3.69 -5.82 1.90
C LYS A 80 2.44 -5.83 2.78
N GLN A 81 1.47 -4.96 2.48
CA GLN A 81 0.15 -4.92 3.13
C GLN A 81 0.21 -4.88 4.66
N TYR A 82 1.08 -4.02 5.21
CA TYR A 82 1.20 -3.87 6.65
C TYR A 82 -0.12 -3.36 7.24
N VAL A 83 -0.78 -4.21 8.03
CA VAL A 83 -2.01 -3.86 8.73
C VAL A 83 -1.62 -3.03 9.95
N VAL A 84 -1.91 -1.73 9.88
CA VAL A 84 -1.86 -0.86 11.05
C VAL A 84 -2.93 -1.38 12.01
N GLY A 85 -2.53 -1.86 13.18
CA GLY A 85 -3.45 -2.44 14.16
C GLY A 85 -4.53 -1.47 14.62
N ASP A 86 -5.52 -1.99 15.34
CA ASP A 86 -6.71 -1.25 15.80
C ASP A 86 -6.54 -0.61 17.19
N THR A 87 -5.32 -0.60 17.75
CA THR A 87 -5.07 -0.18 19.14
C THR A 87 -4.24 1.09 19.23
N ILE A 88 -4.68 2.03 20.06
CA ILE A 88 -3.93 3.24 20.41
C ILE A 88 -3.97 3.48 21.93
N SER A 89 -2.86 3.94 22.51
CA SER A 89 -2.82 4.38 23.91
C SER A 89 -3.55 5.73 24.07
N GLU A 90 -4.28 5.89 25.17
CA GLU A 90 -4.90 7.17 25.54
C GLU A 90 -3.88 8.32 25.64
N GLN A 91 -2.69 8.04 26.19
CA GLN A 91 -1.63 9.04 26.29
C GLN A 91 -1.05 9.41 24.93
N ALA A 92 -0.92 8.44 24.01
CA ALA A 92 -0.54 8.74 22.63
C ALA A 92 -1.59 9.62 21.93
N GLN A 93 -2.87 9.34 22.14
CA GLN A 93 -3.95 10.15 21.56
C GLN A 93 -3.90 11.60 22.08
N SER A 94 -3.65 11.78 23.38
CA SER A 94 -3.51 13.10 23.99
C SER A 94 -2.29 13.86 23.48
N GLU A 95 -1.15 13.18 23.32
CA GLU A 95 0.08 13.78 22.80
C GLU A 95 -0.07 14.18 21.32
N ILE A 96 -0.74 13.35 20.51
CA ILE A 96 -1.07 13.70 19.12
C ILE A 96 -1.96 14.95 19.08
N GLN A 97 -2.96 15.03 19.95
CA GLN A 97 -3.81 16.22 20.03
C GLN A 97 -3.01 17.46 20.45
N HIS A 98 -2.07 17.31 21.38
CA HIS A 98 -1.19 18.40 21.80
C HIS A 98 -0.30 18.89 20.66
N ILE A 99 0.32 17.98 19.89
CA ILE A 99 1.10 18.30 18.70
C ILE A 99 0.23 19.04 17.67
N MET A 100 -0.97 18.53 17.38
CA MET A 100 -1.91 19.18 16.46
C MET A 100 -2.28 20.61 16.89
N ASN A 101 -2.47 20.82 18.19
CA ASN A 101 -2.75 22.15 18.74
C ASN A 101 -1.54 23.07 18.58
N GLU A 102 -0.33 22.63 18.90
CA GLU A 102 0.91 23.41 18.71
C GLU A 102 1.10 23.84 17.25
N LEU A 103 0.89 22.91 16.31
CA LEU A 103 0.99 23.18 14.87
C LEU A 103 -0.05 24.21 14.42
N THR A 104 -1.29 24.10 14.92
CA THR A 104 -2.37 25.06 14.63
C THR A 104 -2.06 26.44 15.18
N MET A 105 -1.35 26.51 16.32
CA MET A 105 -0.91 27.76 16.95
C MET A 105 0.33 28.40 16.29
N GLY A 106 0.89 27.77 15.25
CA GLY A 106 2.00 28.33 14.46
C GLY A 106 3.38 27.76 14.80
N LYS A 107 3.47 26.63 15.51
CA LYS A 107 4.75 25.91 15.65
C LYS A 107 5.15 25.32 14.28
N ASN A 108 6.45 25.38 13.97
CA ASN A 108 6.98 24.72 12.78
C ASN A 108 6.94 23.20 12.95
N PRO A 109 6.48 22.45 11.93
CA PRO A 109 6.43 21.00 11.99
C PRO A 109 7.84 20.40 12.05
N ASP A 110 8.06 19.49 13.01
CA ASP A 110 9.29 18.72 13.15
C ASP A 110 8.95 17.24 13.34
N LYS A 111 9.00 16.52 12.23
CA LYS A 111 8.70 15.08 12.18
C LYS A 111 9.56 14.26 13.15
N ALA A 112 10.85 14.61 13.32
CA ALA A 112 11.74 13.81 14.15
C ALA A 112 11.39 13.98 15.64
N GLU A 113 11.14 15.22 16.06
CA GLU A 113 10.70 15.53 17.44
C GLU A 113 9.33 14.93 17.75
N GLU A 114 8.36 15.10 16.84
CA GLU A 114 6.97 14.63 17.02
C GLU A 114 6.89 13.10 17.16
N ILE A 115 7.67 12.36 16.36
CA ILE A 115 7.74 10.89 16.47
C ILE A 115 8.31 10.47 17.82
N GLU A 116 9.37 11.13 18.30
CA GLU A 116 9.98 10.81 19.59
C GLU A 116 9.04 11.10 20.77
N ARG A 117 8.27 12.19 20.69
CA ARG A 117 7.24 12.51 21.70
C ARG A 117 6.18 11.41 21.79
N ILE A 118 5.62 11.01 20.65
CA ILE A 118 4.60 9.96 20.59
C ILE A 118 5.18 8.61 21.06
N ARG A 119 6.41 8.27 20.65
CA ARG A 119 7.09 7.02 21.05
C ARG A 119 7.32 6.91 22.57
N LYS A 120 7.52 8.03 23.28
CA LYS A 120 7.69 8.05 24.74
C LYS A 120 6.40 7.73 25.50
N VAL A 121 5.24 7.96 24.89
CA VAL A 121 3.93 7.80 25.54
C VAL A 121 3.10 6.64 24.99
N CYS A 122 3.49 6.05 23.85
CA CYS A 122 2.69 5.04 23.13
C CYS A 122 2.38 3.76 23.92
N ASN A 123 3.20 3.43 24.92
CA ASN A 123 3.02 2.24 25.76
C ASN A 123 2.43 2.54 27.15
N LYS A 124 1.97 3.78 27.38
CA LYS A 124 1.49 4.22 28.69
C LYS A 124 -0.02 4.45 28.70
N GLY A 125 -0.67 4.21 29.84
CA GLY A 125 -2.11 4.37 29.98
C GLY A 125 -2.91 3.19 29.42
N THR A 126 -4.22 3.37 29.25
CA THR A 126 -5.11 2.34 28.73
C THR A 126 -5.04 2.25 27.21
N MET A 127 -5.00 1.02 26.69
CA MET A 127 -5.04 0.74 25.26
C MET A 127 -6.49 0.73 24.79
N ASN A 128 -6.85 1.71 23.98
CA ASN A 128 -8.18 1.84 23.39
C ASN A 128 -8.20 1.16 22.03
N LYS A 129 -9.26 0.38 21.78
CA LYS A 129 -9.54 -0.18 20.45
C LYS A 129 -10.38 0.80 19.64
N LEU A 130 -9.89 1.16 18.47
CA LEU A 130 -10.61 1.97 17.50
C LEU A 130 -11.54 1.05 16.70
N LYS A 131 -12.79 1.47 16.51
CA LYS A 131 -13.67 0.81 15.54
C LYS A 131 -13.17 1.16 14.15
N THR A 132 -12.73 0.16 13.40
CA THR A 132 -12.34 0.28 11.99
C THR A 132 -13.55 0.02 11.10
#